data_AF-A0A7S4Q6I1-F1
#
_entry.id   AF-A0A7S4Q6I1-F1
#
_cell.length_a   1.000
_cell.length_b   1.000
_cell.length_c   1.000
_cell.angle_alpha   90.00
_cell.angle_beta   90.00
_cell.angle_gamma   90.00
#
_symmetry.space_group_name_H-M   'P 1'
#
loop_
_entity.id
_entity.type
_entity.pdbx_description
1 polymer ?
#
loop_
_entity_poly.entity_id
_entity_poly.type
_entity_poly.pdbx_seq_one_letter_code
_entity_poly.pdbx_strand_id
1 'polypeptide(L)'
;AEPAPALAPAALEQQSAALAAAFAQLAVAPAPVQEACCRTLLRLLENALGQPSEPKFRRLSRANKVLAAKVFAVAGSEELLAAAGWQASGPEALALPVDAPPAPLGAAVAGLRKRLAELPPAPAAPAEAAPSAPAPSPAPAPAPTGWSCSVCTLVNDGSLAACNACGTQRI
;
A
#
# COMPACT_ATOMS: atom_id res chain seq x y z
N ALA A 1 12.14 -32.42 -3.36
CA ALA A 1 12.21 -31.00 -2.97
C ALA A 1 13.00 -30.29 -4.06
N GLU A 2 12.29 -29.67 -4.99
CA GLU A 2 12.90 -28.88 -6.06
C GLU A 2 13.32 -27.54 -5.45
N PRO A 3 14.58 -27.08 -5.59
CA PRO A 3 14.97 -25.79 -5.06
C PRO A 3 14.26 -24.69 -5.86
N ALA A 4 13.55 -23.81 -5.15
CA ALA A 4 12.97 -22.61 -5.73
C ALA A 4 14.04 -21.86 -6.54
N PRO A 5 13.74 -21.38 -7.76
CA PRO A 5 14.74 -20.75 -8.60
C PRO A 5 15.24 -19.48 -7.91
N ALA A 6 16.48 -19.52 -7.41
CA ALA A 6 17.19 -18.32 -7.03
C ALA A 6 17.21 -17.41 -8.26
N LEU A 7 16.57 -16.24 -8.16
CA LEU A 7 16.50 -15.25 -9.22
C LEU A 7 17.92 -15.02 -9.76
N ALA A 8 18.15 -15.31 -11.04
CA ALA A 8 19.48 -15.20 -11.63
C ALA A 8 20.02 -13.77 -11.45
N PRO A 9 21.33 -13.57 -11.19
CA PRO A 9 21.91 -12.25 -10.92
C PRO A 9 21.64 -11.23 -12.04
N ALA A 10 21.54 -11.68 -13.29
CA ALA A 10 21.16 -10.85 -14.43
C ALA A 10 19.75 -10.25 -14.32
N ALA A 11 18.79 -10.99 -13.74
CA ALA A 11 17.42 -10.50 -13.57
C ALA A 11 17.35 -9.40 -12.49
N LEU A 12 18.16 -9.49 -11.44
CA LEU A 12 18.22 -8.49 -10.38
C LEU A 12 18.85 -7.18 -10.89
N GLU A 13 19.88 -7.27 -11.72
CA GLU A 13 20.52 -6.10 -12.35
C GLU A 13 19.60 -5.41 -13.37
N GLN A 14 18.88 -6.19 -14.17
CA GLN A 14 17.89 -5.65 -15.10
C GLN A 14 16.72 -4.99 -14.36
N GLN A 15 16.34 -5.53 -13.20
CA GLN A 15 15.30 -4.97 -12.34
C GLN A 15 15.73 -3.68 -11.64
N SER A 16 16.98 -3.59 -11.17
CA SER A 16 17.52 -2.35 -10.59
C SER A 16 17.64 -1.24 -11.64
N ALA A 17 18.08 -1.59 -12.85
CA ALA A 17 18.12 -0.67 -13.99
C ALA A 17 16.71 -0.19 -14.38
N ALA A 18 15.71 -1.09 -14.40
CA ALA A 18 14.32 -0.73 -14.67
C ALA A 18 13.74 0.21 -13.60
N LEU A 19 14.01 -0.04 -12.31
CA LEU A 19 13.63 0.87 -11.23
C LEU A 19 14.28 2.25 -11.41
N ALA A 20 15.57 2.29 -11.71
CA ALA A 20 16.29 3.54 -11.93
C ALA A 20 15.71 4.34 -13.12
N ALA A 21 15.41 3.68 -14.24
CA ALA A 21 14.77 4.31 -15.40
C ALA A 21 13.39 4.86 -15.06
N ALA A 22 12.56 4.10 -14.33
CA ALA A 22 11.24 4.52 -13.90
C ALA A 22 11.31 5.76 -12.98
N PHE A 23 12.26 5.80 -12.05
CA PHE A 23 12.50 6.98 -11.21
C PHE A 23 13.03 8.19 -11.98
N ALA A 24 13.75 7.98 -13.09
CA ALA A 24 14.18 9.06 -13.97
C ALA A 24 12.99 9.64 -14.74
N GLN A 25 12.06 8.80 -15.21
CA GLN A 25 10.83 9.25 -15.87
C GLN A 25 9.89 9.98 -14.90
N LEU A 26 9.73 9.47 -13.67
CA LEU A 26 8.98 10.15 -12.63
C LEU A 26 9.53 11.55 -12.34
N ALA A 27 10.86 11.71 -12.36
CA ALA A 27 11.53 12.98 -12.10
C ALA A 27 11.24 14.05 -13.17
N VAL A 28 10.69 13.68 -14.33
CA VAL A 28 10.26 14.62 -15.38
C VAL A 28 8.98 15.38 -14.97
N ALA A 29 8.14 14.79 -14.11
CA ALA A 29 6.91 15.43 -13.65
C ALA A 29 7.20 16.60 -12.69
N PRO A 30 6.28 17.57 -12.50
CA PRO A 30 6.46 18.63 -11.52
C PRO A 30 6.59 18.08 -10.08
N ALA A 31 7.40 18.74 -9.24
CA ALA A 31 7.61 18.36 -7.83
C ALA A 31 6.32 18.02 -7.04
N PRO A 32 5.22 18.80 -7.10
CA PRO A 32 3.99 18.44 -6.38
C PRO A 32 3.32 17.17 -6.92
N VAL A 33 3.44 16.90 -8.23
CA VAL A 33 2.93 15.67 -8.85
C VAL A 33 3.78 14.47 -8.45
N GLN A 34 5.11 14.63 -8.45
CA GLN A 34 6.03 13.61 -7.96
C GLN A 34 5.73 13.23 -6.50
N GLU A 35 5.58 14.23 -5.61
CA GLU A 35 5.30 13.98 -4.20
C GLU A 35 3.99 13.20 -4.01
N ALA A 36 2.91 13.64 -4.67
CA ALA A 36 1.61 12.99 -4.59
C ALA A 36 1.64 11.55 -5.13
N CYS A 37 2.32 11.32 -6.25
CA CYS A 37 2.51 10.00 -6.84
C CYS A 37 3.33 9.09 -5.93
N CYS A 38 4.51 9.56 -5.50
CA CYS A 38 5.44 8.80 -4.67
C CYS A 38 4.83 8.44 -3.31
N ARG A 39 4.11 9.34 -2.64
CA ARG A 39 3.38 9.03 -1.40
C ARG A 39 2.31 7.97 -1.61
N THR A 40 1.55 8.08 -2.69
CA THR A 40 0.48 7.12 -3.00
C THR A 40 1.07 5.74 -3.27
N LEU A 41 2.09 5.65 -4.12
CA LEU A 41 2.80 4.41 -4.43
C LEU A 41 3.45 3.81 -3.18
N LEU A 42 4.11 4.62 -2.36
CA LEU A 42 4.76 4.16 -1.12
C LEU A 42 3.74 3.47 -0.21
N ARG A 43 2.59 4.09 0.03
CA ARG A 43 1.54 3.50 0.88
C ARG A 43 1.00 2.18 0.32
N LEU A 44 0.82 2.08 -1.00
CA LEU A 44 0.34 0.86 -1.64
C LEU A 44 1.34 -0.30 -1.49
N LEU A 45 2.62 -0.03 -1.75
CA LEU A 45 3.69 -1.03 -1.69
C LEU A 45 3.99 -1.44 -0.24
N GLU A 46 3.92 -0.50 0.72
CA GLU A 46 4.04 -0.80 2.15
C GLU A 46 2.88 -1.67 2.67
N ASN A 47 1.64 -1.42 2.22
CA ASN A 47 0.51 -2.28 2.56
C ASN A 47 0.70 -3.70 2.01
N ALA A 48 1.20 -3.83 0.78
CA ALA A 48 1.49 -5.13 0.16
C ALA A 48 2.64 -5.88 0.87
N LEU A 49 3.66 -5.17 1.35
CA LEU A 49 4.75 -5.76 2.15
C LEU A 49 4.31 -6.16 3.56
N GLY A 50 3.49 -5.33 4.21
CA GLY A 50 3.04 -5.58 5.58
C GLY A 50 1.98 -6.69 5.67
N GLN A 51 1.17 -6.86 4.63
CA GLN A 51 0.11 -7.86 4.56
C GLN A 51 0.14 -8.59 3.20
N PRO A 52 1.18 -9.41 2.93
CA PRO A 52 1.36 -10.02 1.63
C PRO A 52 0.23 -10.99 1.26
N SER A 53 -0.41 -11.65 2.23
CA SER A 53 -1.49 -12.62 1.96
C SER A 53 -2.84 -11.97 1.62
N GLU A 54 -2.98 -10.66 1.79
CA GLU A 54 -4.25 -9.95 1.67
C GLU A 54 -4.47 -9.49 0.20
N PRO A 55 -5.39 -10.12 -0.56
CA PRO A 55 -5.50 -9.95 -2.00
C PRO A 55 -5.84 -8.52 -2.45
N LYS A 56 -6.54 -7.74 -1.61
CA LYS A 56 -6.86 -6.33 -1.92
C LYS A 56 -5.62 -5.42 -1.98
N PHE A 57 -4.54 -5.75 -1.27
CA PHE A 57 -3.29 -4.99 -1.32
C PHE A 57 -2.37 -5.42 -2.45
N ARG A 58 -2.67 -6.55 -3.09
CA ARG A 58 -1.95 -7.07 -4.25
C ARG A 58 -2.66 -6.78 -5.56
N ARG A 59 -3.73 -5.98 -5.58
CA ARG A 59 -4.44 -5.58 -6.79
C ARG A 59 -4.63 -4.08 -6.85
N LEU A 60 -4.29 -3.48 -7.98
CA LEU A 60 -4.54 -2.08 -8.31
C LEU A 60 -5.48 -2.04 -9.51
N SER A 61 -6.52 -1.21 -9.43
CA SER A 61 -7.47 -1.01 -10.52
C SER A 61 -7.21 0.34 -11.18
N ARG A 62 -7.05 0.33 -12.51
CA ARG A 62 -6.93 1.55 -13.33
C ARG A 62 -8.23 2.36 -13.34
N ALA A 63 -9.37 1.72 -13.13
CA ALA A 63 -10.67 2.38 -12.99
C ALA A 63 -10.81 3.15 -11.66
N ASN A 64 -9.92 2.93 -10.68
CA ASN A 64 -9.93 3.69 -9.44
C ASN A 64 -9.53 5.14 -9.74
N LYS A 65 -10.47 6.08 -9.63
CA LYS A 65 -10.28 7.50 -9.94
C LYS A 65 -9.07 8.13 -9.24
N VAL A 66 -8.75 7.69 -8.02
CA VAL A 66 -7.62 8.19 -7.24
C VAL A 66 -6.30 7.69 -7.84
N LEU A 67 -6.21 6.38 -8.10
CA LEU A 67 -5.03 5.78 -8.69
C LEU A 67 -4.83 6.26 -10.13
N ALA A 68 -5.92 6.40 -10.89
CA ALA A 68 -5.91 6.97 -12.22
C ALA A 68 -5.30 8.38 -12.22
N ALA A 69 -5.79 9.25 -11.34
CA ALA A 69 -5.34 10.65 -11.30
C ALA A 69 -3.94 10.85 -10.70
N LYS A 70 -3.55 10.06 -9.68
CA LYS A 70 -2.29 10.29 -8.92
C LYS A 70 -1.14 9.37 -9.31
N VAL A 71 -1.45 8.19 -9.85
CA VAL A 71 -0.47 7.18 -10.22
C VAL A 71 -0.44 7.06 -11.73
N PHE A 72 -1.49 6.50 -12.35
CA PHE A 72 -1.48 6.17 -13.78
C PHE A 72 -1.44 7.38 -14.72
N ALA A 73 -1.77 8.58 -14.26
CA ALA A 73 -1.57 9.82 -15.02
C ALA A 73 -0.10 10.32 -15.03
N VAL A 74 0.78 9.72 -14.22
CA VAL A 74 2.18 10.14 -14.05
C VAL A 74 3.09 9.15 -14.78
N ALA A 75 3.88 9.67 -15.72
CA ALA A 75 4.85 8.89 -16.48
C ALA A 75 5.89 8.21 -15.57
N GLY A 76 6.26 6.97 -15.88
CA GLY A 76 7.19 6.17 -15.09
C GLY A 76 6.57 5.44 -13.91
N SER A 77 5.32 5.73 -13.53
CA SER A 77 4.67 5.06 -12.39
C SER A 77 4.30 3.59 -12.68
N GLU A 78 3.84 3.28 -13.89
CA GLU A 78 3.52 1.90 -14.30
C GLU A 78 4.80 1.08 -14.49
N GLU A 79 5.83 1.68 -15.09
CA GLU A 79 7.16 1.08 -15.22
C GLU A 79 7.78 0.79 -13.85
N LEU A 80 7.58 1.67 -12.86
CA LEU A 80 8.02 1.44 -11.48
C LEU A 80 7.26 0.27 -10.83
N LEU A 81 5.94 0.20 -11.02
CA LEU A 81 5.14 -0.92 -10.54
C LEU A 81 5.58 -2.23 -11.20
N ALA A 82 5.81 -2.23 -12.51
CA ALA A 82 6.30 -3.39 -13.25
C ALA A 82 7.68 -3.85 -12.75
N ALA A 83 8.61 -2.91 -12.55
CA ALA A 83 9.92 -3.21 -12.00
C ALA A 83 9.86 -3.70 -10.54
N ALA A 84 8.87 -3.25 -9.77
CA ALA A 84 8.58 -3.74 -8.43
C ALA A 84 7.91 -5.13 -8.42
N GLY A 85 7.60 -5.71 -9.58
CA GLY A 85 7.02 -7.05 -9.73
C GLY A 85 5.50 -7.08 -9.94
N TRP A 86 4.85 -5.92 -10.11
CA TRP A 86 3.44 -5.88 -10.48
C TRP A 86 3.26 -6.25 -11.94
N GLN A 87 2.22 -7.03 -12.21
CA GLN A 87 1.94 -7.57 -13.53
C GLN A 87 0.57 -7.12 -13.99
N ALA A 88 0.36 -6.95 -15.30
CA ALA A 88 -0.98 -6.71 -15.82
C ALA A 88 -1.91 -7.91 -15.50
N SER A 89 -3.02 -7.64 -14.82
CA SER A 89 -4.06 -8.62 -14.51
C SER A 89 -5.31 -8.26 -15.32
N GLY A 90 -5.23 -8.49 -16.63
CA GLY A 90 -6.24 -8.04 -17.59
C GLY A 90 -6.01 -6.59 -18.08
N PRO A 91 -6.99 -6.01 -18.79
CA PRO A 91 -6.82 -4.70 -19.45
C PRO A 91 -6.76 -3.53 -18.45
N GLU A 92 -7.48 -3.61 -17.32
CA GLU A 92 -7.70 -2.48 -16.42
C GLU A 92 -7.18 -2.68 -14.99
N ALA A 93 -6.36 -3.71 -14.74
CA ALA A 93 -5.81 -3.94 -13.43
C ALA A 93 -4.34 -4.38 -13.48
N LEU A 94 -3.62 -4.10 -12.39
CA LEU A 94 -2.34 -4.71 -12.09
C LEU A 94 -2.47 -5.57 -10.83
N ALA A 95 -1.75 -6.69 -10.81
CA ALA A 95 -1.68 -7.55 -9.65
C ALA A 95 -0.23 -7.96 -9.34
N LEU A 96 0.09 -8.02 -8.06
CA LEU A 96 1.33 -8.59 -7.54
C LEU A 96 1.09 -10.09 -7.27
N PRO A 97 1.77 -11.02 -7.96
CA PRO A 97 1.55 -12.44 -7.74
C PRO A 97 1.92 -12.86 -6.32
N VAL A 98 1.27 -13.94 -5.84
CA VAL A 98 1.43 -14.42 -4.46
C VAL A 98 2.88 -14.79 -4.13
N ASP A 99 3.56 -15.32 -5.13
CA ASP A 99 4.94 -15.81 -5.10
C ASP A 99 5.97 -14.73 -5.51
N ALA A 100 5.55 -13.48 -5.68
CA ALA A 100 6.45 -12.40 -6.04
C ALA A 100 7.57 -12.25 -4.99
N PRO A 101 8.86 -12.19 -5.40
CA PRO A 101 9.94 -11.98 -4.46
C PRO A 101 9.79 -10.61 -3.78
N PRO A 102 10.01 -10.50 -2.46
CA PRO A 102 9.86 -9.23 -1.74
C PRO A 102 11.00 -8.23 -2.03
N ALA A 103 12.13 -8.70 -2.56
CA ALA A 103 13.30 -7.88 -2.85
C ALA A 103 13.02 -6.67 -3.77
N PRO A 104 12.41 -6.83 -4.96
CA PRO A 104 12.03 -5.69 -5.80
C PRO A 104 11.08 -4.72 -5.14
N LEU A 105 10.11 -5.25 -4.40
CA LEU A 105 9.11 -4.45 -3.72
C LEU A 105 9.75 -3.58 -2.63
N GLY A 106 10.68 -4.16 -1.86
CA GLY A 106 11.49 -3.44 -0.87
C GLY A 106 12.41 -2.40 -1.50
N ALA A 107 13.05 -2.72 -2.63
CA ALA A 107 13.90 -1.78 -3.37
C ALA A 107 13.10 -0.58 -3.90
N ALA A 108 11.90 -0.81 -4.43
CA ALA A 108 10.99 0.24 -4.87
C ALA A 108 10.56 1.15 -3.70
N VAL A 109 10.20 0.56 -2.55
CA VAL A 109 9.84 1.31 -1.32
C VAL A 109 11.01 2.17 -0.84
N ALA A 110 12.23 1.62 -0.81
CA ALA A 110 13.43 2.36 -0.43
C ALA A 110 13.70 3.53 -1.39
N GLY A 111 13.56 3.31 -2.70
CA GLY A 111 13.70 4.36 -3.72
C GLY A 111 12.65 5.47 -3.59
N LEU A 112 11.40 5.12 -3.32
CA LEU A 112 10.31 6.08 -3.12
C LEU A 112 10.53 6.94 -1.87
N ARG A 113 10.98 6.33 -0.77
CA ARG A 113 11.35 7.04 0.46
C ARG A 113 12.51 8.01 0.21
N LYS A 114 13.55 7.57 -0.51
CA LYS A 114 14.68 8.42 -0.89
C LYS A 114 14.19 9.62 -1.72
N ARG A 115 13.38 9.38 -2.75
CA ARG A 115 12.84 10.46 -3.60
C ARG A 115 12.00 11.47 -2.83
N LEU A 116 11.12 11.01 -1.93
CA LEU A 116 10.33 11.89 -1.07
C LEU A 116 11.20 12.74 -0.14
N ALA A 117 12.37 12.24 0.28
CA ALA A 117 13.33 13.00 1.08
C ALA A 117 14.15 13.99 0.25
N GLU A 118 14.37 13.73 -1.04
CA GLU A 118 15.09 14.61 -1.97
C GLU A 118 14.19 15.71 -2.57
N LEU A 119 12.88 15.49 -2.63
CA LEU A 119 11.91 16.49 -3.10
C LEU A 119 11.89 17.68 -2.13
N PRO A 120 11.86 18.93 -2.65
CA PRO A 120 11.65 20.09 -1.80
C PRO A 120 10.30 19.93 -1.09
N PRO A 121 10.19 20.30 0.20
CA PRO A 121 8.93 20.23 0.91
C PRO A 121 7.89 21.02 0.12
N ALA A 122 6.79 20.37 -0.25
CA ALA A 122 5.71 21.07 -0.94
C ALA A 122 5.36 22.33 -0.13
N PRO A 123 5.17 23.49 -0.79
CA PRO A 123 4.56 24.63 -0.09
C PRO A 123 3.25 24.12 0.50
N ALA A 124 3.03 24.37 1.80
CA ALA A 124 1.93 23.83 2.59
C ALA A 124 0.57 24.21 2.00
N ALA A 125 0.16 23.51 0.93
CA ALA A 125 -1.18 23.48 0.40
C ALA A 125 -1.99 22.55 1.31
N PRO A 126 -3.28 22.87 1.56
CA PRO A 126 -4.07 22.17 2.55
C PRO A 126 -4.03 20.68 2.26
N ALA A 127 -3.85 19.91 3.34
CA ALA A 127 -3.91 18.46 3.34
C ALA A 127 -5.23 18.02 2.71
N GLU A 128 -5.27 17.94 1.39
CA GLU A 128 -6.26 17.19 0.67
C GLU A 128 -5.87 15.74 0.94
N ALA A 129 -6.38 15.28 2.08
CA ALA A 129 -6.31 13.92 2.56
C ALA A 129 -6.35 13.03 1.33
N ALA A 130 -5.27 12.27 1.12
CA ALA A 130 -5.30 11.14 0.23
C ALA A 130 -6.64 10.45 0.51
N PRO A 131 -7.56 10.33 -0.46
CA PRO A 131 -8.77 9.58 -0.23
C PRO A 131 -8.28 8.19 0.15
N SER A 132 -8.40 7.89 1.45
CA SER A 132 -8.44 6.54 1.95
C SER A 132 -9.37 5.85 0.97
N ALA A 133 -8.83 4.86 0.24
CA ALA A 133 -9.61 4.02 -0.64
C ALA A 133 -10.96 3.77 0.04
N PRO A 134 -12.10 3.91 -0.65
CA PRO A 134 -13.37 3.54 -0.04
C PRO A 134 -13.19 2.12 0.47
N ALA A 135 -13.23 1.95 1.79
CA ALA A 135 -13.48 0.66 2.37
C ALA A 135 -14.70 0.09 1.65
N PRO A 136 -14.72 -1.19 1.26
CA PRO A 136 -15.97 -1.77 0.81
C PRO A 136 -17.02 -1.45 1.87
N SER A 137 -18.15 -0.88 1.43
CA SER A 137 -19.30 -0.56 2.27
C SER A 137 -19.49 -1.65 3.32
N PRO A 138 -19.57 -1.34 4.62
CA PRO A 138 -20.16 -2.29 5.52
C PRO A 138 -21.62 -2.43 5.07
N ALA A 139 -21.98 -3.61 4.59
CA ALA A 139 -23.33 -4.12 4.83
C ALA A 139 -23.65 -3.86 6.32
N PRO A 140 -24.88 -3.48 6.68
CA PRO A 140 -25.20 -3.18 8.07
C PRO A 140 -24.91 -4.41 8.94
N ALA A 141 -23.74 -4.41 9.58
CA ALA A 141 -23.40 -5.36 10.63
C ALA A 141 -24.22 -4.95 11.86
N PRO A 142 -24.75 -5.92 12.64
CA PRO A 142 -25.44 -5.62 13.87
C PRO A 142 -24.51 -4.83 14.80
N ALA A 143 -25.05 -3.84 15.50
CA ALA A 143 -24.33 -3.02 16.46
C ALA A 143 -23.45 -3.88 17.39
N PRO A 144 -22.23 -3.46 17.76
CA PRO A 144 -21.37 -4.25 18.62
C PRO A 144 -22.06 -4.48 19.97
N THR A 145 -22.51 -5.71 20.22
CA THR A 145 -23.06 -6.17 21.49
C THR A 145 -21.95 -6.37 22.52
N GLY A 146 -21.09 -5.38 22.73
CA GLY A 146 -19.96 -5.49 23.66
C GLY A 146 -19.54 -4.16 24.27
N TRP A 147 -18.79 -4.23 25.37
CA TRP A 147 -18.23 -3.06 26.05
C TRP A 147 -16.78 -3.32 26.48
N SER A 148 -15.94 -2.31 26.33
CA SER A 148 -14.53 -2.38 26.73
C SER A 148 -14.41 -2.00 28.20
N CYS A 149 -13.74 -2.83 29.00
CA CYS A 149 -13.51 -2.53 30.41
C CYS A 149 -12.53 -1.36 30.58
N SER A 150 -12.92 -0.33 31.31
CA SER A 150 -12.08 0.85 31.58
C SER A 150 -10.85 0.57 32.44
N VAL A 151 -10.78 -0.61 33.10
CA VAL A 151 -9.67 -0.98 33.99
C VAL A 151 -8.65 -1.86 33.28
N CYS A 152 -9.09 -2.93 32.61
CA CYS A 152 -8.17 -3.90 31.99
C CYS A 152 -8.20 -3.91 30.46
N THR A 153 -9.03 -3.07 29.83
CA THR A 153 -9.20 -2.94 28.37
C THR A 153 -9.79 -4.17 27.65
N LEU A 154 -10.13 -5.24 28.37
CA LEU A 154 -10.79 -6.42 27.79
C LEU A 154 -12.17 -6.03 27.22
N VAL A 155 -12.46 -6.47 26.00
CA VAL A 155 -13.79 -6.36 25.39
C VAL A 155 -14.67 -7.47 25.93
N ASN A 156 -15.74 -7.11 26.63
CA ASN A 156 -16.72 -8.03 27.21
C ASN A 156 -17.98 -8.08 26.36
N ASP A 157 -18.70 -9.19 26.45
CA ASP A 157 -20.04 -9.32 25.89
C ASP A 157 -21.02 -8.33 26.54
N GLY A 158 -21.95 -7.81 25.74
CA GLY A 158 -22.91 -6.78 26.12
C GLY A 158 -23.91 -7.23 27.17
N SER A 159 -24.10 -8.54 27.34
CA SER A 159 -24.92 -9.14 28.40
C SER A 159 -24.20 -9.19 29.76
N LEU A 160 -22.89 -8.97 29.82
CA LEU A 160 -22.13 -8.99 31.08
C LEU A 160 -22.20 -7.64 31.79
N ALA A 161 -22.66 -7.64 33.04
CA ALA A 161 -22.67 -6.46 33.92
C ALA A 161 -21.30 -6.14 34.54
N ALA A 162 -20.35 -7.09 34.50
CA ALA A 162 -18.99 -6.96 35.03
C ALA A 162 -17.97 -7.64 34.12
N CYS A 163 -16.72 -7.17 34.17
CA CYS A 163 -15.65 -7.68 33.33
C CYS A 163 -15.25 -9.09 33.75
N ASN A 164 -15.14 -10.01 32.78
CA ASN A 164 -14.77 -11.40 33.06
C ASN A 164 -13.32 -11.58 33.55
N ALA A 165 -12.43 -10.61 33.27
CA ALA A 165 -11.04 -10.65 33.72
C ALA A 165 -10.83 -10.01 35.10
N CYS A 166 -11.39 -8.81 35.34
CA CYS A 166 -11.07 -8.04 36.54
C CYS A 166 -12.27 -7.75 37.47
N GLY A 167 -13.48 -8.18 37.09
CA GLY A 167 -14.69 -7.99 37.90
C GLY A 167 -15.23 -6.54 37.95
N THR A 168 -14.59 -5.59 37.27
CA THR A 168 -15.07 -4.19 37.20
C THR A 168 -16.44 -4.11 36.53
N GLN A 169 -17.36 -3.35 37.11
CA GLN A 169 -18.71 -3.15 36.57
C GLN A 169 -18.69 -2.29 35.30
N ARG A 170 -19.64 -2.55 34.40
CA ARG A 170 -19.88 -1.72 33.22
C ARG A 170 -20.40 -0.34 33.68
N ILE A 171 -19.65 0.71 33.37
CA ILE A 171 -20.05 2.12 33.56
C ILE A 171 -20.63 2.71 32.28
#